data_AF-A0A929BJK0-F1
#
_entry.id   AF-A0A929BJK0-F1
#
_cell.length_a   1.000
_cell.length_b   1.000
_cell.length_c   1.000
_cell.angle_alpha   90.00
_cell.angle_beta   90.00
_cell.angle_gamma   90.00
#
_symmetry.space_group_name_H-M   'P 1'
#
loop_
_entity.id
_entity.type
_entity.pdbx_description
1 polymer ?
#
loop_
_entity_poly.entity_id
_entity_poly.type
_entity_poly.pdbx_seq_one_letter_code
_entity_poly.pdbx_strand_id
1 'polypeptide(L)'
;MRIQTKTALILALVLALAAVAPVAAQEGGEDEILPCGGESVSGTVVAVDEETGEVTVDTDDGLCTVMLDGEYDHPIVALLGSYFGDVSVESLATALEATQGCAVYDPDSEGWTWADCDADGAVAVAVVAENEDGTFTALVDGEEVKISVEHPEDAECLSKALEKLMIEWELAEDGTVVQPGDEIAAYHEDGLGFGVLVKLYAMAAASKEACKGEESTDLCEVTVEELVEAFQSGTGVGELFKEYGRPSILGVGHVKGKVRGRPDHAGPKDRIGRPDDDDADDDDVRLLDHVGRPDHAGPKDRNTPPGNGGGPPLHAGPKNSKKDK
;
A
#
# COMPACT_ATOMS: atom_id res chain seq x y z
N MET A 1 5.57 33.03 -43.22
CA MET A 1 6.81 32.43 -42.69
C MET A 1 7.01 32.98 -41.27
N ARG A 2 6.51 32.30 -40.24
CA ARG A 2 6.70 32.54 -38.78
C ARG A 2 5.77 31.59 -38.01
N ILE A 3 6.07 30.29 -38.06
CA ILE A 3 5.40 29.25 -37.25
C ILE A 3 6.51 28.29 -36.80
N GLN A 4 7.50 28.75 -36.03
CA GLN A 4 8.54 27.86 -35.47
C GLN A 4 9.13 28.32 -34.11
N THR A 5 8.54 29.31 -33.43
CA THR A 5 9.09 29.83 -32.16
C THR A 5 8.30 29.47 -30.91
N LYS A 6 7.18 28.74 -31.01
CA LYS A 6 6.35 28.38 -29.83
C LYS A 6 6.63 26.98 -29.25
N THR A 7 7.34 26.11 -29.96
CA THR A 7 7.63 24.74 -29.49
C THR A 7 8.93 24.62 -28.69
N ALA A 8 9.78 25.64 -28.67
CA ALA A 8 11.03 25.63 -27.91
C ALA A 8 10.85 26.08 -26.44
N LEU A 9 9.72 26.70 -26.10
CA LEU A 9 9.46 27.24 -24.76
C LEU A 9 8.76 26.21 -23.85
N ILE A 10 8.06 25.24 -24.42
CA ILE A 10 7.38 24.17 -23.67
C ILE A 10 8.38 23.11 -23.20
N LEU A 11 9.48 22.89 -23.94
CA LEU A 11 10.47 21.87 -23.54
C LEU A 11 11.45 22.36 -22.45
N ALA A 12 11.54 23.67 -22.21
CA ALA A 12 12.37 24.23 -21.13
C ALA A 12 11.61 24.34 -19.80
N LEU A 13 10.26 24.36 -19.83
CA LEU A 13 9.44 24.45 -18.62
C LEU A 13 9.27 23.10 -17.91
N VAL A 14 9.27 21.99 -18.67
CA VAL A 14 9.20 20.63 -18.12
C VAL A 14 10.50 20.22 -17.41
N LEU A 15 11.62 20.88 -17.69
CA LEU A 15 12.91 20.62 -17.03
C LEU A 15 13.21 21.56 -15.85
N ALA A 16 12.33 22.54 -15.58
CA ALA A 16 12.44 23.41 -14.42
C ALA A 16 11.57 22.95 -13.23
N LEU A 17 10.54 22.12 -13.47
CA LEU A 17 9.72 21.56 -12.37
C LEU A 17 10.32 20.34 -11.68
N ALA A 18 11.30 19.66 -12.28
CA ALA A 18 12.13 18.68 -11.55
C ALA A 18 13.12 19.34 -10.57
N ALA A 19 13.06 20.67 -10.44
CA ALA A 19 13.88 21.46 -9.55
C ALA A 19 13.09 22.59 -8.89
N VAL A 20 11.83 22.33 -8.51
CA VAL A 20 11.37 22.84 -7.20
C VAL A 20 12.01 21.96 -6.11
N ALA A 21 13.32 21.78 -6.21
CA ALA A 21 14.12 21.73 -5.01
C ALA A 21 13.83 23.06 -4.31
N PRO A 22 13.60 23.06 -2.99
CA PRO A 22 13.56 24.32 -2.26
C PRO A 22 14.76 25.15 -2.70
N VAL A 23 14.53 26.43 -3.00
CA VAL A 23 15.56 27.40 -3.36
C VAL A 23 16.48 27.60 -2.14
N ALA A 24 17.33 26.61 -1.89
CA ALA A 24 18.41 26.57 -0.92
C ALA A 24 19.73 26.51 -1.70
N ALA A 25 19.85 27.32 -2.74
CA ALA A 25 21.13 27.67 -3.35
C ALA A 25 21.71 28.92 -2.67
N GLN A 26 21.85 28.88 -1.34
CA GLN A 26 22.83 29.71 -0.65
C GLN A 26 23.96 28.78 -0.21
N GLU A 27 25.09 28.92 -0.91
CA GLU A 27 26.35 28.24 -0.61
C GLU A 27 26.71 28.43 0.88
N GLY A 28 26.56 27.39 1.69
CA GLY A 28 27.18 27.33 3.03
C GLY A 28 26.32 26.78 4.15
N GLY A 29 25.72 25.61 3.96
CA GLY A 29 25.04 24.86 5.01
C GLY A 29 24.01 23.95 4.37
N GLU A 30 24.44 22.74 3.98
CA GLU A 30 23.49 21.65 3.81
C GLU A 30 22.96 21.38 5.22
N ASP A 31 21.92 22.09 5.63
CA ASP A 31 21.15 21.73 6.83
C ASP A 31 20.47 20.41 6.47
N GLU A 32 21.21 19.33 6.68
CA GLU A 32 20.79 17.95 6.50
C GLU A 32 19.52 17.76 7.31
N ILE A 33 18.38 17.59 6.63
CA ILE A 33 17.10 17.35 7.29
C ILE A 33 17.26 16.04 8.05
N LEU A 34 17.06 16.09 9.37
CA LEU A 34 17.29 14.94 10.22
C LEU A 34 16.13 13.94 10.10
N PRO A 35 16.39 12.64 10.30
CA PRO A 35 15.31 11.66 10.36
C PRO A 35 14.37 11.99 11.53
N CYS A 36 13.08 11.74 11.34
CA CYS A 36 12.10 11.89 12.40
C CYS A 36 12.46 10.96 13.56
N GLY A 37 12.46 11.49 14.79
CA GLY A 37 12.70 10.70 16.00
C GLY A 37 11.40 10.39 16.74
N GLY A 38 11.37 9.29 17.49
CA GLY A 38 10.22 8.91 18.32
C GLY A 38 9.66 7.54 17.96
N GLU A 39 8.50 7.21 18.54
CA GLU A 39 7.74 5.99 18.23
C GLU A 39 6.69 6.25 17.13
N SER A 40 6.38 7.51 16.85
CA SER A 40 5.45 7.92 15.80
C SER A 40 5.79 9.32 15.27
N VAL A 41 5.29 9.63 14.08
CA VAL A 41 5.35 10.94 13.45
C VAL A 41 3.97 11.38 13.01
N SER A 42 3.64 12.64 13.25
CA SER A 42 2.44 13.27 12.71
C SER A 42 2.80 14.62 12.11
N GLY A 43 2.21 14.93 10.96
CA GLY A 43 2.51 16.13 10.21
C GLY A 43 1.95 16.09 8.80
N THR A 44 2.46 16.98 7.95
CA THR A 44 2.07 17.07 6.53
C THR A 44 3.26 16.67 5.67
N VAL A 45 3.04 15.76 4.72
CA VAL A 45 4.05 15.41 3.72
C VAL A 45 4.27 16.61 2.80
N VAL A 46 5.51 17.09 2.73
CA VAL A 46 5.89 18.28 1.91
C VAL A 46 6.82 17.95 0.75
N ALA A 47 7.51 16.80 0.81
CA ALA A 47 8.31 16.30 -0.30
C ALA A 47 8.40 14.77 -0.26
N VAL A 48 8.57 14.17 -1.44
CA VAL A 48 8.75 12.73 -1.62
C VAL A 48 9.86 12.53 -2.65
N ASP A 49 10.87 11.75 -2.30
CA ASP A 49 11.88 11.25 -3.22
C ASP A 49 11.44 9.87 -3.73
N GLU A 50 10.98 9.84 -4.99
CA GLU A 50 10.51 8.59 -5.61
C GLU A 50 11.62 7.56 -5.88
N GLU A 51 12.89 7.99 -5.93
CA GLU A 51 14.01 7.08 -6.19
C GLU A 51 14.43 6.36 -4.91
N THR A 52 14.45 7.07 -3.79
CA THR A 52 14.92 6.54 -2.50
C THR A 52 13.78 6.05 -1.59
N GLY A 53 12.56 6.53 -1.80
CA GLY A 53 11.44 6.30 -0.89
C GLY A 53 11.49 7.16 0.38
N GLU A 54 12.35 8.19 0.40
CA GLU A 54 12.43 9.17 1.46
C GLU A 54 11.26 10.16 1.37
N VAL A 55 10.63 10.44 2.50
CA VAL A 55 9.51 11.38 2.63
C VAL A 55 9.88 12.45 3.64
N THR A 56 9.78 13.71 3.22
CA THR A 56 9.94 14.86 4.13
C THR A 56 8.57 15.24 4.69
N VAL A 57 8.50 15.29 6.01
CA VAL A 57 7.31 15.63 6.79
C VAL A 57 7.55 16.95 7.50
N ASP A 58 6.61 17.88 7.36
CA ASP A 58 6.53 19.08 8.17
C ASP A 58 5.74 18.79 9.44
N THR A 59 6.43 18.88 10.58
CA THR A 59 5.88 18.64 11.92
C THR A 59 5.87 19.93 12.72
N ASP A 60 5.17 19.96 13.85
CA ASP A 60 5.20 21.12 14.75
C ASP A 60 6.61 21.45 15.27
N ASP A 61 7.54 20.49 15.27
CA ASP A 61 8.93 20.63 15.69
C ASP A 61 9.89 20.97 14.53
N GLY A 62 9.38 21.07 13.30
CA GLY A 62 10.11 21.37 12.07
C GLY A 62 10.09 20.23 11.05
N LEU A 63 10.92 20.36 10.01
CA LEU A 63 11.06 19.37 8.96
C LEU A 63 11.86 18.16 9.45
N CYS A 64 11.38 16.96 9.14
CA CYS A 64 12.15 15.72 9.33
C CYS A 64 11.88 14.74 8.18
N THR A 65 12.73 13.72 8.04
CA THR A 65 12.58 12.68 7.00
C THR A 65 12.21 11.33 7.57
N VAL A 66 11.44 10.55 6.81
CA VAL A 66 11.15 9.13 7.08
C VAL A 66 11.34 8.30 5.82
N MET A 67 11.61 7.02 5.99
CA MET A 67 11.69 6.06 4.88
C MET A 67 10.42 5.21 4.84
N LEU A 68 9.78 5.13 3.67
CA LEU A 68 8.59 4.30 3.48
C LEU A 68 8.88 2.86 3.09
N ASP A 69 10.02 2.60 2.46
CA ASP A 69 10.36 1.29 1.95
C ASP A 69 11.22 0.50 2.94
N GLY A 70 10.63 -0.54 3.53
CA GLY A 70 11.38 -1.58 4.24
C GLY A 70 12.18 -2.44 3.26
N GLU A 71 13.47 -2.65 3.53
CA GLU A 71 14.27 -3.63 2.79
C GLU A 71 13.85 -5.05 3.20
N TYR A 72 12.89 -5.63 2.47
CA TYR A 72 12.45 -7.00 2.73
C TYR A 72 13.35 -8.04 2.07
N ASP A 73 13.91 -8.95 2.87
CA ASP A 73 14.68 -10.10 2.40
C ASP A 73 13.89 -11.02 1.44
N HIS A 74 12.56 -11.03 1.58
CA HIS A 74 11.69 -11.92 0.82
C HIS A 74 10.81 -11.16 -0.19
N PRO A 75 10.90 -11.47 -1.51
CA PRO A 75 10.19 -10.72 -2.54
C PRO A 75 8.66 -10.83 -2.47
N ILE A 76 8.12 -11.86 -1.80
CA ILE A 76 6.67 -11.94 -1.52
C ILE A 76 6.27 -10.98 -0.40
N VAL A 77 7.13 -10.74 0.60
CA VAL A 77 6.84 -9.77 1.66
C VAL A 77 6.75 -8.38 1.05
N ALA A 78 7.74 -7.95 0.26
CA ALA A 78 7.70 -6.68 -0.44
C ALA A 78 6.43 -6.51 -1.29
N LEU A 79 6.05 -7.55 -2.04
CA LEU A 79 4.82 -7.54 -2.84
C LEU A 79 3.55 -7.37 -2.00
N LEU A 80 3.47 -8.05 -0.86
CA LEU A 80 2.29 -8.01 0.00
C LEU A 80 2.24 -6.73 0.84
N GLY A 81 3.40 -6.26 1.33
CA GLY A 81 3.54 -4.97 2.01
C GLY A 81 3.06 -3.83 1.12
N SER A 82 3.53 -3.76 -0.13
CA SER A 82 3.05 -2.76 -1.10
C SER A 82 1.55 -2.91 -1.43
N TYR A 83 1.00 -4.13 -1.38
CA TYR A 83 -0.41 -4.35 -1.71
C TYR A 83 -1.37 -4.00 -0.58
N PHE A 84 -0.96 -4.26 0.67
CA PHE A 84 -1.77 -4.03 1.86
C PHE A 84 -1.40 -2.75 2.61
N GLY A 85 -0.28 -2.12 2.25
CA GLY A 85 0.10 -0.79 2.70
C GLY A 85 -0.90 0.25 2.20
N ASP A 86 -1.40 1.05 3.13
CA ASP A 86 -2.30 2.17 2.82
C ASP A 86 -1.53 3.36 2.22
N VAL A 87 -0.20 3.37 2.36
CA VAL A 87 0.68 4.45 1.93
C VAL A 87 1.66 3.93 0.88
N SER A 88 1.81 4.69 -0.20
CA SER A 88 2.88 4.47 -1.18
C SER A 88 3.46 5.80 -1.64
N VAL A 89 4.76 5.76 -1.98
CA VAL A 89 5.51 6.87 -2.55
C VAL A 89 4.78 7.48 -3.76
N GLU A 90 4.30 6.65 -4.69
CA GLU A 90 3.54 7.08 -5.87
C GLU A 90 2.22 7.79 -5.50
N SER A 91 1.51 7.30 -4.48
CA SER A 91 0.26 7.91 -4.02
C SER A 91 0.50 9.26 -3.36
N LEU A 92 1.56 9.39 -2.56
CA LEU A 92 1.94 10.65 -1.94
C LEU A 92 2.44 11.66 -2.97
N ALA A 93 3.28 11.23 -3.93
CA ALA A 93 3.73 12.07 -5.03
C ALA A 93 2.54 12.59 -5.86
N THR A 94 1.58 11.72 -6.21
CA THR A 94 0.35 12.12 -6.91
C THR A 94 -0.49 13.11 -6.07
N ALA A 95 -0.54 12.94 -4.74
CA ALA A 95 -1.24 13.87 -3.88
C ALA A 95 -0.53 15.23 -3.80
N LEU A 96 0.81 15.24 -3.68
CA LEU A 96 1.61 16.46 -3.74
C LEU A 96 1.39 17.20 -5.06
N GLU A 97 1.46 16.52 -6.20
CA GLU A 97 1.17 17.12 -7.51
C GLU A 97 -0.23 17.72 -7.57
N ALA A 98 -1.23 17.06 -6.99
CA ALA A 98 -2.61 17.56 -6.96
C ALA A 98 -2.78 18.82 -6.09
N THR A 99 -1.88 19.07 -5.13
CA THR A 99 -1.85 20.32 -4.34
C THR A 99 -1.08 21.45 -5.01
N GLN A 100 -0.41 21.18 -6.13
CA GLN A 100 0.34 22.18 -6.90
C GLN A 100 -0.55 22.77 -7.99
N GLY A 101 -0.41 24.08 -8.21
CA GLY A 101 -1.11 24.75 -9.30
C GLY A 101 -0.73 26.20 -9.39
N CYS A 102 -1.68 27.04 -9.79
CA CYS A 102 -1.44 28.46 -9.95
C CYS A 102 -2.53 29.32 -9.30
N ALA A 103 -2.15 30.53 -8.91
CA ALA A 103 -3.07 31.53 -8.41
C ALA A 103 -2.74 32.91 -8.96
N VAL A 104 -3.76 33.75 -9.05
CA VAL A 104 -3.65 35.15 -9.47
C VAL A 104 -3.94 36.04 -8.27
N TYR A 105 -3.11 37.05 -8.06
CA TYR A 105 -3.35 38.09 -7.06
C TYR A 105 -4.23 39.20 -7.65
N ASP A 106 -5.35 39.50 -6.97
CA ASP A 106 -6.23 40.61 -7.32
C ASP A 106 -5.94 41.83 -6.41
N PRO A 107 -5.41 42.94 -6.97
CA PRO A 107 -5.10 44.13 -6.19
C PRO A 107 -6.35 44.89 -5.69
N ASP A 108 -7.53 44.66 -6.27
CA ASP A 108 -8.76 45.34 -5.84
C ASP A 108 -9.35 44.71 -4.58
N SER A 109 -9.22 43.39 -4.43
CA SER A 109 -9.67 42.62 -3.25
C SER A 109 -8.55 42.29 -2.26
N GLU A 110 -7.28 42.57 -2.62
CA GLU A 110 -6.08 42.19 -1.87
C GLU A 110 -6.01 40.68 -1.58
N GLY A 111 -6.55 39.85 -2.48
CA GLY A 111 -6.71 38.41 -2.31
C GLY A 111 -6.06 37.58 -3.42
N TRP A 112 -5.76 36.32 -3.09
CA TRP A 112 -5.32 35.33 -4.07
C TRP A 112 -6.48 34.41 -4.46
N THR A 113 -6.57 34.10 -5.75
CA THR A 113 -7.59 33.20 -6.29
C THR A 113 -6.92 32.11 -7.12
N TRP A 114 -7.30 30.86 -6.88
CA TRP A 114 -6.87 29.71 -7.67
C TRP A 114 -7.29 29.89 -9.13
N ALA A 115 -6.38 29.64 -10.07
CA ALA A 115 -6.60 29.91 -11.47
C ALA A 115 -5.80 28.96 -12.37
N ASP A 116 -6.23 28.88 -13.63
CA ASP A 116 -5.45 28.20 -14.66
C ASP A 116 -4.05 28.83 -14.78
N CYS A 117 -3.04 27.98 -14.94
CA CYS A 117 -1.65 28.43 -15.05
C CYS A 117 -1.33 29.24 -16.33
N ASP A 118 -2.25 29.31 -17.30
CA ASP A 118 -2.14 30.19 -18.46
C ASP A 118 -2.85 31.53 -18.31
N ALA A 119 -3.49 31.79 -17.16
CA ALA A 119 -4.09 33.07 -16.86
C ALA A 119 -3.04 34.20 -16.74
N ASP A 120 -3.41 35.41 -17.17
CA ASP A 120 -2.53 36.58 -17.07
C ASP A 120 -2.26 36.92 -15.60
N GLY A 121 -0.98 36.86 -15.20
CA GLY A 121 -0.56 37.12 -13.82
C GLY A 121 -0.60 35.91 -12.90
N ALA A 122 -0.82 34.70 -13.43
CA ALA A 122 -0.74 33.47 -12.66
C ALA A 122 0.68 33.22 -12.13
N VAL A 123 0.76 32.86 -10.85
CA VAL A 123 1.99 32.48 -10.14
C VAL A 123 1.82 31.06 -9.62
N ALA A 124 2.88 30.25 -9.68
CA ALA A 124 2.86 28.89 -9.16
C ALA A 124 2.73 28.89 -7.64
N VAL A 125 1.89 27.99 -7.12
CA VAL A 125 1.61 27.85 -5.69
C VAL A 125 1.58 26.38 -5.29
N ALA A 126 1.85 26.09 -4.02
CA ALA A 126 1.65 24.78 -3.41
C ALA A 126 0.70 24.92 -2.22
N VAL A 127 -0.45 24.25 -2.26
CA VAL A 127 -1.45 24.26 -1.19
C VAL A 127 -0.99 23.34 -0.06
N VAL A 128 -0.96 23.85 1.16
CA VAL A 128 -0.44 23.14 2.35
C VAL A 128 -1.48 22.89 3.43
N ALA A 129 -2.60 23.62 3.43
CA ALA A 129 -3.68 23.40 4.39
C ALA A 129 -5.04 23.91 3.89
N GLU A 130 -6.11 23.34 4.41
CA GLU A 130 -7.48 23.84 4.27
C GLU A 130 -7.89 24.62 5.53
N ASN A 131 -8.54 25.77 5.35
CA ASN A 131 -9.01 26.63 6.43
C ASN A 131 -10.48 26.36 6.76
N GLU A 132 -10.90 26.65 8.00
CA GLU A 132 -12.29 26.47 8.46
C GLU A 132 -13.34 27.24 7.64
N ASP A 133 -12.94 28.30 6.94
CA ASP A 133 -13.83 29.11 6.11
C ASP A 133 -13.92 28.64 4.65
N GLY A 134 -13.32 27.49 4.31
CA GLY A 134 -13.36 26.89 2.98
C GLY A 134 -12.34 27.47 2.00
N THR A 135 -11.41 28.29 2.47
CA THR A 135 -10.25 28.74 1.69
C THR A 135 -9.04 27.84 1.98
N PHE A 136 -7.96 28.02 1.23
CA PHE A 136 -6.74 27.22 1.37
C PHE A 136 -5.54 28.10 1.71
N THR A 137 -4.62 27.57 2.53
CA THR A 137 -3.31 28.17 2.76
C THR A 137 -2.33 27.57 1.76
N ALA A 138 -1.58 28.42 1.08
CA ALA A 138 -0.61 28.00 0.08
C ALA A 138 0.70 28.78 0.21
N LEU A 139 1.77 28.18 -0.29
CA LEU A 139 3.09 28.81 -0.36
C LEU A 139 3.29 29.45 -1.74
N VAL A 140 3.65 30.74 -1.74
CA VAL A 140 4.04 31.52 -2.92
C VAL A 140 5.43 32.09 -2.65
N ASP A 141 6.43 31.64 -3.41
CA ASP A 141 7.84 32.00 -3.18
C ASP A 141 8.30 31.78 -1.71
N GLY A 142 7.69 30.81 -1.02
CA GLY A 142 7.97 30.48 0.39
C GLY A 142 7.18 31.33 1.41
N GLU A 143 6.32 32.24 0.98
CA GLU A 143 5.42 33.00 1.85
C GLU A 143 4.03 32.36 1.88
N GLU A 144 3.44 32.22 3.06
CA GLU A 144 2.07 31.74 3.21
C GLU A 144 1.07 32.80 2.76
N VAL A 145 0.17 32.41 1.86
CA VAL A 145 -0.95 33.22 1.41
C VAL A 145 -2.25 32.44 1.50
N LYS A 146 -3.35 33.17 1.59
CA LYS A 146 -4.69 32.61 1.61
C LYS A 146 -5.30 32.66 0.20
N ILE A 147 -5.69 31.51 -0.32
CA ILE A 147 -6.23 31.35 -1.67
C ILE A 147 -7.70 30.95 -1.61
N SER A 148 -8.53 31.64 -2.39
CA SER A 148 -9.92 31.25 -2.65
C SER A 148 -10.00 30.36 -3.89
N VAL A 149 -10.78 29.28 -3.82
CA VAL A 149 -11.01 28.37 -4.96
C VAL A 149 -12.47 28.50 -5.38
N GLU A 150 -12.72 29.05 -6.57
CA GLU A 150 -14.07 29.34 -7.04
C GLU A 150 -14.80 28.09 -7.54
N HIS A 151 -14.05 27.12 -8.06
CA HIS A 151 -14.61 25.88 -8.59
C HIS A 151 -14.68 24.81 -7.49
N PRO A 152 -15.89 24.32 -7.15
CA PRO A 152 -16.05 23.36 -6.08
C PRO A 152 -15.38 22.01 -6.38
N GLU A 153 -15.24 21.64 -7.66
CA GLU A 153 -14.54 20.43 -8.09
C GLU A 153 -13.04 20.51 -7.76
N ASP A 154 -12.41 21.67 -8.00
CA ASP A 154 -10.99 21.90 -7.67
C ASP A 154 -10.79 21.90 -6.16
N ALA A 155 -11.69 22.55 -5.41
CA ALA A 155 -11.64 22.56 -3.95
C ALA A 155 -11.75 21.14 -3.38
N GLU A 156 -12.69 20.32 -3.88
CA GLU A 156 -12.83 18.92 -3.46
C GLU A 156 -11.58 18.08 -3.78
N CYS A 157 -10.97 18.33 -4.94
CA CYS A 157 -9.71 17.69 -5.31
C CYS A 157 -8.55 18.06 -4.37
N LEU A 158 -8.41 19.34 -4.03
CA LEU A 158 -7.41 19.83 -3.09
C LEU A 158 -7.59 19.25 -1.70
N SER A 159 -8.82 19.28 -1.16
CA SER A 159 -9.13 18.71 0.16
C SER A 159 -8.76 17.22 0.24
N LYS A 160 -9.12 16.42 -0.79
CA LYS A 160 -8.77 14.99 -0.84
C LYS A 160 -7.27 14.75 -0.96
N ALA A 161 -6.55 15.64 -1.63
CA ALA A 161 -5.10 15.55 -1.74
C ALA A 161 -4.44 15.87 -0.40
N LEU A 162 -4.87 16.95 0.28
CA LEU A 162 -4.39 17.32 1.60
C LEU A 162 -4.68 16.24 2.64
N GLU A 163 -5.87 15.65 2.65
CA GLU A 163 -6.23 14.55 3.56
C GLU A 163 -5.25 13.36 3.44
N LYS A 164 -4.76 13.08 2.22
CA LYS A 164 -3.77 12.02 1.99
C LYS A 164 -2.35 12.39 2.41
N LEU A 165 -2.04 13.68 2.46
CA LEU A 165 -0.72 14.19 2.86
C LEU A 165 -0.63 14.43 4.36
N MET A 166 -1.77 14.57 5.05
CA MET A 166 -1.84 14.57 6.50
C MET A 166 -1.63 13.15 7.02
N ILE A 167 -0.59 12.97 7.83
CA ILE A 167 -0.15 11.65 8.26
C ILE A 167 -0.09 11.53 9.77
N GLU A 168 -0.27 10.30 10.22
CA GLU A 168 0.03 9.83 11.57
C GLU A 168 0.57 8.40 11.40
N TRP A 169 1.88 8.25 11.48
CA TRP A 169 2.57 7.00 11.21
C TRP A 169 3.34 6.53 12.44
N GLU A 170 3.25 5.25 12.73
CA GLU A 170 4.13 4.59 13.69
C GLU A 170 5.51 4.38 13.06
N LEU A 171 6.56 4.61 13.86
CA LEU A 171 7.95 4.48 13.45
C LEU A 171 8.61 3.29 14.16
N ALA A 172 9.44 2.56 13.43
CA ALA A 172 10.34 1.57 14.00
C ALA A 172 11.53 2.23 14.71
N GLU A 173 12.33 1.43 15.44
CA GLU A 173 13.50 1.94 16.20
C GLU A 173 14.55 2.65 15.33
N ASP A 174 14.58 2.38 14.02
CA ASP A 174 15.48 2.99 13.05
C ASP A 174 14.87 4.22 12.33
N GLY A 175 13.65 4.62 12.68
CA GLY A 175 12.94 5.75 12.06
C GLY A 175 12.23 5.43 10.76
N THR A 176 12.21 4.16 10.33
CA THR A 176 11.39 3.71 9.20
C THR A 176 9.92 3.65 9.59
N VAL A 177 9.02 3.89 8.63
CA VAL A 177 7.58 3.75 8.88
C VAL A 177 7.23 2.27 9.01
N VAL A 178 6.48 1.90 10.05
CA VAL A 178 6.00 0.52 10.22
C VAL A 178 4.99 0.22 9.11
N GLN A 179 5.35 -0.71 8.22
CA GLN A 179 4.52 -1.10 7.09
C GLN A 179 3.91 -2.48 7.33
N PRO A 180 2.77 -2.80 6.68
CA PRO A 180 2.21 -4.16 6.70
C PRO A 180 3.21 -5.24 6.25
N GLY A 181 4.24 -4.88 5.47
CA GLY A 181 5.30 -5.81 5.11
C GLY A 181 6.08 -6.33 6.32
N ASP A 182 6.33 -5.51 7.34
CA ASP A 182 7.11 -5.89 8.53
C ASP A 182 6.34 -6.93 9.36
N GLU A 183 5.05 -6.69 9.58
CA GLU A 183 4.15 -7.65 10.22
C GLU A 183 4.05 -8.96 9.41
N ILE A 184 3.91 -8.87 8.09
CA ILE A 184 3.85 -10.04 7.20
C ILE A 184 5.14 -10.86 7.28
N ALA A 185 6.30 -10.20 7.38
CA ALA A 185 7.59 -10.86 7.58
C ALA A 185 7.60 -11.60 8.93
N ALA A 186 7.26 -10.89 10.01
CA ALA A 186 7.24 -11.45 11.36
C ALA A 186 6.31 -12.68 11.46
N TYR A 187 5.06 -12.56 10.99
CA TYR A 187 4.12 -13.68 11.00
C TYR A 187 4.59 -14.85 10.12
N HIS A 188 5.32 -14.56 9.03
CA HIS A 188 5.88 -15.61 8.18
C HIS A 188 7.00 -16.38 8.89
N GLU A 189 7.87 -15.68 9.62
CA GLU A 189 8.92 -16.30 10.45
C GLU A 189 8.33 -17.19 11.55
N ASP A 190 7.18 -16.81 12.09
CA ASP A 190 6.39 -17.63 13.03
C ASP A 190 5.70 -18.84 12.37
N GLY A 191 5.90 -19.04 11.07
CA GLY A 191 5.48 -20.21 10.33
C GLY A 191 4.14 -20.08 9.61
N LEU A 192 3.54 -18.88 9.58
CA LEU A 192 2.34 -18.66 8.76
C LEU A 192 2.75 -18.62 7.28
N GLY A 193 2.09 -19.44 6.45
CA GLY A 193 2.31 -19.40 5.01
C GLY A 193 1.71 -18.13 4.38
N PHE A 194 2.38 -17.53 3.39
CA PHE A 194 1.87 -16.35 2.68
C PHE A 194 0.43 -16.49 2.17
N GLY A 195 0.02 -17.69 1.74
CA GLY A 195 -1.35 -17.93 1.29
C GLY A 195 -2.41 -17.84 2.39
N VAL A 196 -2.03 -18.00 3.66
CA VAL A 196 -2.90 -17.73 4.82
C VAL A 196 -2.88 -16.23 5.10
N LEU A 197 -1.69 -15.61 5.20
CA LEU A 197 -1.53 -14.18 5.45
C LEU A 197 -2.35 -13.32 4.49
N VAL A 198 -2.26 -13.57 3.18
CA VAL A 198 -3.08 -12.83 2.18
C VAL A 198 -4.58 -12.90 2.49
N LYS A 199 -5.09 -14.02 3.00
CA LYS A 199 -6.51 -14.17 3.32
C LYS A 199 -6.88 -13.41 4.58
N LEU A 200 -6.00 -13.41 5.60
CA LEU A 200 -6.24 -12.69 6.85
C LEU A 200 -6.25 -11.18 6.59
N TYR A 201 -5.23 -10.65 5.91
CA TYR A 201 -5.18 -9.24 5.51
C TYR A 201 -6.36 -8.85 4.61
N ALA A 202 -6.72 -9.69 3.63
CA ALA A 202 -7.86 -9.40 2.76
C ALA A 202 -9.21 -9.46 3.49
N MET A 203 -9.34 -10.25 4.57
CA MET A 203 -10.53 -10.23 5.43
C MET A 203 -10.58 -8.94 6.23
N ALA A 204 -9.50 -8.56 6.91
CA ALA A 204 -9.43 -7.30 7.66
C ALA A 204 -9.76 -6.09 6.77
N ALA A 205 -9.17 -6.03 5.57
CA ALA A 205 -9.46 -4.97 4.60
C ALA A 205 -10.94 -4.97 4.15
N ALA A 206 -11.51 -6.14 3.84
CA ALA A 206 -12.92 -6.23 3.44
C ALA A 206 -13.88 -5.84 4.57
N SER A 207 -13.55 -6.17 5.82
CA SER A 207 -14.33 -5.75 6.99
C SER A 207 -14.28 -4.23 7.16
N LYS A 208 -13.10 -3.60 7.05
CA LYS A 208 -12.97 -2.13 7.08
C LYS A 208 -13.80 -1.46 5.96
N GLU A 209 -13.78 -2.00 4.75
CA GLU A 209 -14.56 -1.47 3.62
C GLU A 209 -16.07 -1.58 3.83
N ALA A 210 -16.55 -2.71 4.37
CA ALA A 210 -17.97 -2.91 4.66
C ALA A 210 -18.53 -1.85 5.63
N CYS A 211 -17.66 -1.24 6.43
CA CYS A 211 -18.03 -0.31 7.49
C CYS A 211 -18.04 1.15 7.08
N LYS A 212 -17.60 1.47 5.85
CA LYS A 212 -17.71 2.82 5.29
C LYS A 212 -19.16 3.21 4.93
N GLY A 213 -20.14 2.30 5.07
CA GLY A 213 -21.50 2.48 4.55
C GLY A 213 -22.68 2.44 5.55
N GLU A 214 -22.52 1.94 6.78
CA GLU A 214 -23.62 1.76 7.74
C GLU A 214 -23.19 2.10 9.19
N GLU A 215 -24.15 2.41 10.08
CA GLU A 215 -23.87 2.56 11.52
C GLU A 215 -23.09 1.34 12.01
N SER A 216 -21.88 1.59 12.52
CA SER A 216 -20.89 0.59 12.95
C SER A 216 -21.56 -0.59 13.67
N THR A 217 -21.38 -1.79 13.11
CA THR A 217 -21.65 -3.04 13.82
C THR A 217 -20.34 -3.54 14.42
N ASP A 218 -20.40 -4.33 15.49
CA ASP A 218 -19.21 -4.89 16.17
C ASP A 218 -18.25 -5.69 15.25
N LEU A 219 -18.65 -5.96 14.00
CA LEU A 219 -17.83 -6.62 12.97
C LEU A 219 -16.85 -5.68 12.26
N CYS A 220 -16.92 -4.37 12.54
CA CYS A 220 -16.21 -3.34 11.79
C CYS A 220 -14.74 -3.14 12.15
N GLU A 221 -14.29 -3.74 13.24
CA GLU A 221 -12.98 -3.47 13.82
C GLU A 221 -12.09 -4.70 13.84
N VAL A 222 -12.40 -5.75 13.05
CA VAL A 222 -11.53 -6.92 13.01
C VAL A 222 -10.16 -6.56 12.42
N THR A 223 -9.14 -6.70 13.25
CA THR A 223 -7.74 -6.44 12.92
C THR A 223 -7.07 -7.68 12.34
N VAL A 224 -5.90 -7.52 11.73
CA VAL A 224 -5.11 -8.66 11.25
C VAL A 224 -4.62 -9.48 12.44
N GLU A 225 -4.23 -8.81 13.51
CA GLU A 225 -3.73 -9.37 14.77
C GLU A 225 -4.75 -10.34 15.35
N GLU A 226 -6.02 -9.93 15.46
CA GLU A 226 -7.11 -10.78 15.96
C GLU A 226 -7.34 -12.00 15.06
N LEU A 227 -7.29 -11.83 13.74
CA LEU A 227 -7.43 -12.93 12.79
C LEU A 227 -6.26 -13.91 12.86
N VAL A 228 -5.04 -13.41 13.06
CA VAL A 228 -3.83 -14.21 13.26
C VAL A 228 -3.92 -14.97 14.58
N GLU A 229 -4.28 -14.32 15.68
CA GLU A 229 -4.45 -14.96 16.99
C GLU A 229 -5.52 -16.07 16.93
N ALA A 230 -6.67 -15.77 16.32
CA ALA A 230 -7.73 -16.76 16.11
C ALA A 230 -7.20 -17.96 15.31
N PHE A 231 -6.48 -17.73 14.22
CA PHE A 231 -5.90 -18.80 13.41
C PHE A 231 -4.87 -19.64 14.19
N GLN A 232 -3.97 -18.99 14.93
CA GLN A 232 -2.95 -19.66 15.75
C GLN A 232 -3.55 -20.46 16.92
N SER A 233 -4.71 -20.04 17.43
CA SER A 233 -5.48 -20.79 18.45
C SER A 233 -6.11 -22.09 17.92
N GLY A 234 -6.07 -22.31 16.60
CA GLY A 234 -6.58 -23.50 15.93
C GLY A 234 -7.84 -23.28 15.09
N THR A 235 -8.37 -22.05 15.04
CA THR A 235 -9.50 -21.71 14.18
C THR A 235 -9.09 -21.84 12.71
N GLY A 236 -9.79 -22.69 11.97
CA GLY A 236 -9.49 -22.89 10.55
C GLY A 236 -9.87 -21.67 9.72
N VAL A 237 -9.12 -21.35 8.66
CA VAL A 237 -9.46 -20.24 7.73
C VAL A 237 -10.88 -20.36 7.16
N GLY A 238 -11.39 -21.58 6.97
CA GLY A 238 -12.76 -21.79 6.51
C GLY A 238 -13.85 -21.45 7.54
N GLU A 239 -13.50 -21.42 8.82
CA GLU A 239 -14.37 -20.94 9.90
C GLU A 239 -14.34 -19.41 9.96
N LEU A 240 -13.15 -18.81 9.88
CA LEU A 240 -12.99 -17.35 9.74
C LEU A 240 -13.79 -16.82 8.53
N PHE A 241 -13.80 -17.52 7.39
CA PHE A 241 -14.61 -17.14 6.22
C PHE A 241 -16.12 -17.18 6.44
N LYS A 242 -16.60 -18.02 7.36
CA LYS A 242 -18.03 -18.05 7.70
C LYS A 242 -18.41 -16.90 8.60
N GLU A 243 -17.48 -16.49 9.47
CA GLU A 243 -17.66 -15.43 10.45
C GLU A 243 -17.51 -14.04 9.82
N TYR A 244 -16.37 -13.78 9.18
CA TYR A 244 -16.00 -12.47 8.61
C TYR A 244 -16.29 -12.34 7.11
N GLY A 245 -16.82 -13.40 6.50
CA GLY A 245 -17.03 -13.46 5.05
C GLY A 245 -15.78 -13.88 4.27
N ARG A 246 -16.00 -14.31 3.02
CA ARG A 246 -14.93 -14.77 2.14
C ARG A 246 -14.38 -13.59 1.34
N PRO A 247 -13.08 -13.24 1.48
CA PRO A 247 -12.50 -12.15 0.71
C PRO A 247 -12.42 -12.51 -0.78
N SER A 248 -12.43 -11.49 -1.63
CA SER A 248 -12.25 -11.65 -3.08
C SER A 248 -10.85 -12.13 -3.45
N ILE A 249 -9.87 -11.91 -2.56
CA ILE A 249 -8.45 -12.25 -2.72
C ILE A 249 -8.13 -13.47 -1.87
N LEU A 250 -7.76 -14.58 -2.50
CA LEU A 250 -7.57 -15.87 -1.81
C LEU A 250 -6.11 -16.34 -1.74
N GLY A 251 -5.16 -15.52 -2.20
CA GLY A 251 -3.74 -15.86 -2.18
C GLY A 251 -2.88 -14.96 -3.07
N VAL A 252 -1.56 -15.13 -2.95
CA VAL A 252 -0.51 -14.29 -3.59
C VAL A 252 -0.68 -14.13 -5.11
N GLY A 253 -1.18 -15.17 -5.80
CA GLY A 253 -1.42 -15.11 -7.24
C GLY A 253 -2.42 -14.03 -7.66
N HIS A 254 -3.43 -13.73 -6.82
CA HIS A 254 -4.39 -12.66 -7.07
C HIS A 254 -3.77 -11.28 -6.89
N VAL A 255 -2.89 -11.11 -5.90
CA VAL A 255 -2.16 -9.86 -5.63
C VAL A 255 -1.28 -9.48 -6.82
N LYS A 256 -0.49 -10.45 -7.32
CA LYS A 256 0.41 -10.24 -8.48
C LYS A 256 -0.33 -9.83 -9.76
N GLY A 257 -1.57 -10.27 -9.93
CA GLY A 257 -2.40 -9.92 -11.07
C GLY A 257 -2.85 -8.46 -11.07
N LYS A 258 -3.14 -7.90 -9.89
CA LYS A 258 -3.58 -6.51 -9.71
C LYS A 258 -2.44 -5.51 -9.86
N VAL A 259 -1.29 -5.76 -9.24
CA VAL A 259 -0.13 -4.85 -9.26
C VAL A 259 0.40 -4.60 -10.68
N ARG A 260 0.19 -5.52 -11.62
CA ARG A 260 0.75 -5.43 -12.99
C ARG A 260 -0.20 -4.88 -14.05
N GLY A 261 -1.36 -4.32 -13.67
CA GLY A 261 -2.28 -3.66 -14.60
C GLY A 261 -2.43 -4.41 -15.94
N ARG A 262 -2.85 -5.68 -15.91
CA ARG A 262 -3.05 -6.48 -17.13
C ARG A 262 -4.53 -6.87 -17.27
N PRO A 263 -5.12 -6.76 -18.48
CA PRO A 263 -6.56 -6.65 -18.66
C PRO A 263 -7.30 -7.85 -18.09
N ASP A 264 -8.45 -7.57 -17.49
CA ASP A 264 -9.46 -8.58 -17.25
C ASP A 264 -9.66 -9.41 -18.53
N HIS A 265 -9.91 -10.71 -18.35
CA HIS A 265 -10.24 -11.70 -19.39
C HIS A 265 -9.08 -12.16 -20.32
N ALA A 266 -8.20 -13.00 -19.77
CA ALA A 266 -7.49 -14.03 -20.54
C ALA A 266 -7.80 -15.45 -19.99
N GLY A 267 -9.07 -15.84 -20.08
CA GLY A 267 -9.47 -17.25 -20.17
C GLY A 267 -9.98 -17.51 -21.59
N PRO A 268 -9.58 -18.61 -22.25
CA PRO A 268 -10.12 -18.94 -23.57
C PRO A 268 -11.64 -19.08 -23.48
N LYS A 269 -12.39 -18.29 -24.26
CA LYS A 269 -13.82 -18.53 -24.53
C LYS A 269 -13.94 -19.68 -25.54
N ASP A 270 -13.47 -20.87 -25.15
CA ASP A 270 -13.69 -22.08 -25.95
C ASP A 270 -15.01 -22.72 -25.52
N ARG A 271 -16.10 -22.24 -26.12
CA ARG A 271 -17.25 -23.02 -26.64
C ARG A 271 -18.28 -22.06 -27.23
N ILE A 272 -17.97 -21.56 -28.42
CA ILE A 272 -19.01 -21.16 -29.37
C ILE A 272 -19.70 -22.44 -29.82
N GLY A 273 -21.04 -22.39 -29.79
CA GLY A 273 -21.95 -23.48 -30.04
C GLY A 273 -21.61 -24.27 -31.30
N ARG A 274 -21.62 -25.58 -31.13
CA ARG A 274 -21.78 -26.54 -32.21
C ARG A 274 -23.27 -26.51 -32.60
N PRO A 275 -23.63 -26.47 -33.91
CA PRO A 275 -25.02 -26.42 -34.34
C PRO A 275 -25.76 -27.69 -33.92
N ASP A 276 -26.98 -27.52 -33.41
CA ASP A 276 -27.96 -28.58 -33.17
C ASP A 276 -28.51 -29.03 -34.53
N ASP A 277 -27.98 -30.13 -35.03
CA ASP A 277 -28.58 -30.88 -36.14
C ASP A 277 -28.97 -32.28 -35.62
N ASP A 278 -30.28 -32.51 -35.71
CA ASP A 278 -30.93 -33.75 -36.14
C ASP A 278 -31.07 -34.95 -35.18
N ASP A 279 -32.36 -35.33 -35.08
CA ASP A 279 -32.89 -36.69 -34.98
C ASP A 279 -32.61 -37.49 -33.69
N ALA A 280 -33.45 -38.37 -33.19
CA ALA A 280 -34.83 -38.82 -33.36
C ALA A 280 -34.88 -40.06 -32.46
N ASP A 281 -36.08 -40.43 -32.05
CA ASP A 281 -36.49 -41.81 -31.73
C ASP A 281 -35.99 -42.52 -30.45
N ASP A 282 -37.02 -42.87 -29.69
CA ASP A 282 -37.33 -44.22 -29.21
C ASP A 282 -36.78 -44.75 -27.87
N ASP A 283 -37.80 -45.15 -27.11
CA ASP A 283 -37.93 -46.36 -26.29
C ASP A 283 -37.13 -46.51 -25.00
N ASP A 284 -37.87 -46.29 -23.90
CA ASP A 284 -38.36 -47.34 -22.99
C ASP A 284 -37.34 -48.31 -22.32
N VAL A 285 -37.81 -48.90 -21.21
CA VAL A 285 -37.26 -50.08 -20.51
C VAL A 285 -36.36 -49.85 -19.28
N ARG A 286 -37.05 -49.77 -18.13
CA ARG A 286 -36.97 -50.63 -16.92
C ARG A 286 -35.65 -50.79 -16.12
N LEU A 287 -35.87 -50.74 -14.80
CA LEU A 287 -35.36 -51.62 -13.72
C LEU A 287 -33.97 -52.24 -13.91
N LEU A 288 -33.09 -52.03 -12.92
CA LEU A 288 -32.77 -53.07 -11.93
C LEU A 288 -31.90 -52.52 -10.79
N ASP A 289 -32.36 -52.76 -9.56
CA ASP A 289 -31.53 -52.89 -8.37
C ASP A 289 -30.32 -53.77 -8.64
N HIS A 290 -29.11 -53.34 -8.25
CA HIS A 290 -28.07 -54.27 -7.80
C HIS A 290 -27.14 -53.64 -6.76
N VAL A 291 -27.36 -54.09 -5.53
CA VAL A 291 -26.40 -54.23 -4.44
C VAL A 291 -25.11 -54.90 -4.94
N GLY A 292 -23.94 -54.34 -4.63
CA GLY A 292 -22.67 -54.96 -4.99
C GLY A 292 -21.43 -54.24 -4.48
N ARG A 293 -21.16 -54.36 -3.19
CA ARG A 293 -19.82 -54.16 -2.59
C ARG A 293 -18.90 -55.28 -3.09
N PRO A 294 -17.63 -54.99 -3.40
CA PRO A 294 -16.58 -55.84 -2.87
C PRO A 294 -15.37 -55.08 -2.32
N ASP A 295 -14.79 -55.71 -1.30
CA ASP A 295 -13.59 -55.33 -0.59
C ASP A 295 -12.35 -55.33 -1.49
N HIS A 296 -11.46 -54.36 -1.29
CA HIS A 296 -10.07 -54.48 -1.72
C HIS A 296 -9.13 -54.29 -0.53
N ALA A 297 -8.56 -55.44 -0.17
CA ALA A 297 -7.39 -55.61 0.66
C ALA A 297 -6.19 -54.83 0.11
N GLY A 298 -5.40 -54.22 1.00
CA GLY A 298 -4.13 -53.59 0.65
C GLY A 298 -3.01 -54.60 0.35
N PRO A 299 -1.81 -54.09 0.07
CA PRO A 299 -0.59 -54.76 0.52
C PRO A 299 0.39 -53.83 1.26
N LYS A 300 1.10 -54.51 2.16
CA LYS A 300 2.09 -54.12 3.16
C LYS A 300 3.38 -53.49 2.63
N ASP A 301 3.95 -52.63 3.48
CA ASP A 301 5.35 -52.50 3.95
C ASP A 301 6.53 -52.91 3.04
N ARG A 302 7.48 -51.97 2.90
CA ARG A 302 8.95 -52.09 2.66
C ARG A 302 9.47 -50.64 2.58
N ASN A 303 10.55 -50.13 3.19
CA ASN A 303 11.75 -50.69 3.79
C ASN A 303 12.35 -49.63 4.74
N THR A 304 12.72 -50.03 5.96
CA THR A 304 13.64 -49.29 6.83
C THR A 304 15.02 -49.98 6.76
N PRO A 305 16.13 -49.26 6.51
CA PRO A 305 17.47 -49.83 6.68
C PRO A 305 17.91 -49.82 8.16
N PRO A 306 18.71 -50.80 8.59
CA PRO A 306 19.09 -51.00 9.98
C PRO A 306 20.20 -50.03 10.44
N GLY A 307 20.16 -49.73 11.73
CA GLY A 307 21.11 -48.84 12.40
C GLY A 307 22.53 -49.40 12.52
N ASN A 308 23.46 -48.47 12.77
CA ASN A 308 24.75 -48.76 13.35
C ASN A 308 24.91 -47.94 14.63
N GLY A 309 24.99 -48.65 15.76
CA GLY A 309 25.31 -48.08 17.05
C GLY A 309 26.80 -47.77 17.17
N GLY A 310 27.09 -46.67 17.85
CA GLY A 310 28.40 -46.33 18.40
C GLY A 310 28.18 -45.49 19.64
N GLY A 311 28.38 -46.09 20.81
CA GLY A 311 28.25 -45.46 22.12
C GLY A 311 29.33 -44.41 22.42
N PRO A 312 29.29 -43.80 23.62
CA PRO A 312 29.83 -42.46 23.89
C PRO A 312 31.24 -42.48 24.47
N PRO A 313 31.92 -41.31 24.51
CA PRO A 313 32.88 -41.03 25.56
C PRO A 313 32.38 -39.93 26.51
N LEU A 314 32.52 -40.25 27.79
CA LEU A 314 32.40 -39.39 28.96
C LEU A 314 33.53 -38.34 29.05
N HIS A 315 33.22 -37.23 29.74
CA HIS A 315 34.09 -36.29 30.47
C HIS A 315 34.98 -35.29 29.70
N ALA A 316 34.70 -33.99 29.89
CA ALA A 316 35.54 -33.07 30.70
C ALA A 316 34.87 -31.68 30.84
N GLY A 317 35.00 -31.07 32.03
CA GLY A 317 34.23 -29.92 32.52
C GLY A 317 34.67 -28.52 32.07
N PRO A 318 34.24 -27.47 32.80
CA PRO A 318 34.20 -26.09 32.33
C PRO A 318 35.53 -25.36 32.53
N LYS A 319 35.93 -24.54 31.56
CA LYS A 319 37.02 -23.56 31.71
C LYS A 319 36.45 -22.16 31.92
N ASN A 320 36.60 -21.68 33.15
CA ASN A 320 36.56 -20.27 33.50
C ASN A 320 37.69 -19.50 32.80
N SER A 321 37.39 -18.37 32.20
CA SER A 321 38.36 -17.31 31.89
C SER A 321 38.01 -16.05 32.68
N LYS A 322 38.90 -15.74 33.64
CA LYS A 322 39.16 -14.42 34.24
C LYS A 322 39.26 -13.36 33.12
N LYS A 323 38.63 -12.19 33.19
CA LYS A 323 38.93 -11.01 34.03
C LYS A 323 40.42 -10.64 34.05
N ASP A 324 40.80 -9.71 33.16
CA ASP A 324 42.00 -8.90 33.32
C ASP A 324 41.67 -7.44 33.05
N LYS A 325 41.97 -6.64 34.10
CA LYS A 325 42.26 -5.20 34.20
C LYS A 325 41.34 -4.17 33.56
#